data_AF-A0A1V4AXL7-F1
#
_entry.id   AF-A0A1V4AXL7-F1
#
_cell.length_a   1.000
_cell.length_b   1.000
_cell.length_c   1.000
_cell.angle_alpha   90.00
_cell.angle_beta   90.00
_cell.angle_gamma   90.00
#
_symmetry.space_group_name_H-M   'P 1'
#
loop_
_entity.id
_entity.type
_entity.pdbx_description
1 polymer ?
#
loop_
_entity_poly.entity_id
_entity_poly.type
_entity_poly.pdbx_seq_one_letter_code
_entity_poly.pdbx_strand_id
1 'polypeptide(L)'
;MLVILGFLIGFSIHHGVVAKRTLSLHEVLNLVSFANAEEAKEKKILYWTCGMHPSVKMDKPGKCPICAMDLVPVYEKGAGAADAGALSTIELSERARKLASVKTDVIGYRSLAKDIYTVGLIDYDERLMALVSAWIPGRIDRLFVDFTGTEVIKGESMVWLYSPELVSAQQEYLLALETLEKVKESTFADVKNGATSLVDASIRKLRWLGITEMQIEELRKNKKTKQHTIIYAPISGIVIEKKGVGR
;
A
#
# COMPACT_ATOMS: atom_id res chain seq x y z
N MET A 1 8.34 22.90 33.08
CA MET A 1 7.30 23.69 32.40
C MET A 1 6.33 22.69 31.79
N LEU A 2 5.12 22.65 32.33
CA LEU A 2 4.04 21.69 32.05
C LEU A 2 3.12 22.24 30.95
N VAL A 3 2.36 21.35 30.27
CA VAL A 3 1.12 21.51 29.45
C VAL A 3 1.26 20.60 28.22
N ILE A 4 0.67 19.39 28.10
CA ILE A 4 -0.73 18.89 28.11
C ILE A 4 -1.51 19.14 26.79
N LEU A 5 -1.75 18.00 26.09
CA LEU A 5 -2.86 17.52 25.24
C LEU A 5 -3.45 18.34 24.06
N GLY A 6 -3.76 17.59 22.98
CA GLY A 6 -4.80 17.97 22.02
C GLY A 6 -4.91 17.04 20.80
N PHE A 7 -5.51 15.85 20.96
CA PHE A 7 -5.94 14.97 19.87
C PHE A 7 -7.26 15.51 19.29
N LEU A 8 -7.32 15.80 17.99
CA LEU A 8 -8.56 16.20 17.31
C LEU A 8 -8.76 15.35 16.04
N ILE A 9 -9.65 14.37 16.16
CA ILE A 9 -10.22 13.59 15.05
C ILE A 9 -11.42 14.41 14.53
N GLY A 10 -11.34 14.88 13.29
CA GLY A 10 -12.46 15.53 12.60
C GLY A 10 -13.40 14.50 11.99
N PHE A 11 -14.60 14.37 12.55
CA PHE A 11 -15.71 13.55 12.05
C PHE A 11 -16.76 14.50 11.46
N SER A 12 -16.95 14.48 10.14
CA SER A 12 -18.02 15.22 9.46
C SER A 12 -19.33 14.44 9.55
N ILE A 13 -20.30 14.97 10.30
CA ILE A 13 -21.67 14.46 10.41
C ILE A 13 -22.57 15.31 9.51
N HIS A 14 -23.19 14.70 8.49
CA HIS A 14 -24.28 15.33 7.76
C HIS A 14 -25.62 14.93 8.40
N HIS A 15 -26.39 15.93 8.85
CA HIS A 15 -27.74 15.78 9.37
C HIS A 15 -28.73 15.27 8.30
N GLY A 16 -29.58 14.31 8.70
CA GLY A 16 -30.81 13.92 8.01
C GLY A 16 -31.82 13.40 9.03
N VAL A 17 -32.87 14.18 9.26
CA VAL A 17 -33.91 14.04 10.29
C VAL A 17 -34.69 12.73 10.13
N VAL A 18 -34.77 11.92 11.20
CA VAL A 18 -35.70 10.78 11.31
C VAL A 18 -36.81 11.14 12.28
N ALA A 19 -37.99 11.42 11.75
CA ALA A 19 -39.22 11.58 12.52
C ALA A 19 -39.83 10.19 12.83
N LYS A 20 -39.87 9.82 14.11
CA LYS A 20 -40.68 8.69 14.61
C LYS A 20 -42.15 9.09 14.53
N ARG A 21 -42.96 8.31 13.79
CA ARG A 21 -44.41 8.28 13.97
C ARG A 21 -44.87 6.83 14.03
N THR A 22 -45.15 6.38 15.24
CA THR A 22 -45.92 5.18 15.54
C THR A 22 -47.35 5.41 15.06
N LEU A 23 -47.83 4.62 14.10
CA LEU A 23 -49.25 4.55 13.75
C LEU A 23 -49.81 3.22 14.24
N SER A 24 -50.87 3.34 15.02
CA SER A 24 -51.56 2.31 15.79
C SER A 24 -52.37 1.37 14.90
N LEU A 25 -52.55 0.15 15.40
CA LEU A 25 -53.30 -0.99 14.84
C LEU A 25 -54.79 -0.74 14.49
N HIS A 26 -55.28 0.51 14.54
CA HIS A 26 -56.68 0.88 14.38
C HIS A 26 -57.00 1.60 13.05
N GLU A 27 -55.99 1.97 12.24
CA GLU A 27 -56.21 2.61 10.92
C GLU A 27 -56.16 1.64 9.73
N VAL A 28 -55.71 0.40 9.91
CA VAL A 28 -55.70 -0.61 8.83
C VAL A 28 -57.07 -1.33 8.69
N LEU A 29 -57.97 -1.13 9.67
CA LEU A 29 -59.26 -1.83 9.72
C LEU A 29 -60.36 -1.25 8.81
N ASN A 30 -60.12 -0.16 8.09
CA ASN A 30 -61.16 0.55 7.30
C ASN A 30 -60.91 0.58 5.78
N LEU A 31 -60.06 -0.31 5.26
CA LEU A 31 -59.97 -0.59 3.81
C LEU A 31 -60.44 -2.01 3.45
N VAL A 32 -61.06 -2.72 4.39
CA VAL A 32 -61.77 -4.00 4.16
C VAL A 32 -63.26 -3.76 4.30
N SER A 33 -63.85 -2.99 3.37
CA SER A 33 -65.30 -2.91 3.21
C SER A 33 -65.68 -2.48 1.80
N PHE A 34 -65.49 -3.39 0.85
CA PHE A 34 -66.46 -3.60 -0.22
C PHE A 34 -66.63 -5.11 -0.37
N ALA A 35 -67.62 -5.62 0.37
CA ALA A 35 -68.18 -6.94 0.17
C ALA A 35 -69.07 -6.93 -1.10
N ASN A 36 -68.93 -8.02 -1.85
CA ASN A 36 -69.94 -8.66 -2.70
C ASN A 36 -70.52 -7.89 -3.88
N ALA A 37 -70.09 -8.29 -5.07
CA ALA A 37 -70.97 -9.03 -5.99
C ALA A 37 -70.10 -9.91 -6.91
N GLU A 38 -70.06 -11.21 -6.64
CA GLU A 38 -69.74 -12.21 -7.67
C GLU A 38 -70.81 -12.12 -8.76
N GLU A 39 -70.55 -11.33 -9.79
CA GLU A 39 -71.01 -11.70 -11.12
C GLU A 39 -70.02 -12.74 -11.64
N ALA A 40 -70.35 -14.01 -11.46
CA ALA A 40 -69.83 -15.06 -12.31
C ALA A 40 -70.29 -14.76 -13.74
N LYS A 41 -69.56 -13.88 -14.44
CA LYS A 41 -69.58 -13.81 -15.89
C LYS A 41 -69.32 -15.23 -16.35
N GLU A 42 -70.34 -15.87 -16.93
CA GLU A 42 -70.22 -17.16 -17.56
C GLU A 42 -69.01 -17.11 -18.49
N LYS A 43 -67.91 -17.74 -18.06
CA LYS A 43 -66.72 -17.84 -18.89
C LYS A 43 -67.14 -18.67 -20.08
N LYS A 44 -67.25 -18.03 -21.24
CA LYS A 44 -67.64 -18.70 -22.47
C LYS A 44 -66.59 -19.77 -22.78
N ILE A 45 -67.03 -21.02 -22.79
CA ILE A 45 -66.20 -22.16 -23.15
C ILE A 45 -65.95 -22.07 -24.66
N LEU A 46 -64.68 -21.99 -25.07
CA LEU A 46 -64.31 -21.96 -26.48
C LEU A 46 -64.38 -23.37 -27.09
N TYR A 47 -63.76 -24.34 -26.42
CA TYR A 47 -63.75 -25.75 -26.81
C TYR A 47 -63.31 -26.62 -25.62
N TRP A 48 -63.57 -27.92 -25.73
CA TRP A 48 -63.16 -28.95 -24.80
C TRP A 48 -61.93 -29.68 -25.36
N THR A 49 -60.92 -29.94 -24.51
CA THR A 49 -59.70 -30.63 -24.92
C THR A 49 -59.24 -31.68 -23.91
N CYS A 50 -58.43 -32.63 -24.36
CA CYS A 50 -57.85 -33.66 -23.51
C CYS A 50 -56.47 -33.22 -23.02
N GLY A 51 -56.22 -33.29 -21.70
CA GLY A 51 -54.94 -32.89 -21.12
C GLY A 51 -53.71 -33.65 -21.65
N MET A 52 -53.91 -34.86 -22.19
CA MET A 52 -52.87 -35.67 -22.82
C MET A 52 -52.77 -35.50 -24.34
N HIS A 53 -53.84 -35.07 -25.01
CA HIS A 53 -53.87 -34.89 -26.47
C HIS A 53 -54.44 -33.50 -26.81
N PRO A 54 -53.64 -32.43 -26.69
CA PRO A 54 -54.10 -31.05 -26.87
C PRO A 54 -54.63 -30.72 -28.28
N SER A 55 -54.32 -31.58 -29.27
CA SER A 55 -54.79 -31.44 -30.66
C SER A 55 -56.27 -31.80 -30.83
N VAL A 56 -56.88 -32.51 -29.88
CA VAL A 56 -58.32 -32.83 -29.91
C VAL A 56 -59.09 -31.65 -29.34
N LYS A 57 -59.89 -30.98 -30.19
CA LYS A 57 -60.80 -29.89 -29.83
C LYS A 57 -62.22 -30.30 -30.18
N MET A 58 -63.11 -30.28 -29.21
CA MET A 58 -64.53 -30.60 -29.39
C MET A 58 -65.41 -29.52 -28.79
N ASP A 59 -66.56 -29.26 -29.39
CA ASP A 59 -67.46 -28.18 -28.92
C ASP A 59 -68.34 -28.61 -27.75
N LYS A 60 -68.39 -29.92 -27.43
CA LYS A 60 -69.25 -30.51 -26.40
C LYS A 60 -68.44 -31.31 -25.37
N PRO A 61 -68.92 -31.40 -24.11
CA PRO A 61 -68.35 -32.30 -23.13
C PRO A 61 -68.51 -33.76 -23.58
N GLY A 62 -67.48 -34.56 -23.33
CA GLY A 62 -67.47 -35.97 -23.73
C GLY A 62 -66.15 -36.65 -23.41
N LYS A 63 -65.99 -37.89 -23.87
CA LYS A 63 -64.74 -38.65 -23.75
C LYS A 63 -63.86 -38.41 -24.95
N CYS A 64 -62.55 -38.31 -24.71
CA CYS A 64 -61.56 -38.20 -25.76
C CYS A 64 -61.58 -39.46 -26.65
N PRO A 65 -61.70 -39.35 -27.98
CA PRO A 65 -61.75 -40.51 -28.89
C PRO A 65 -60.43 -41.29 -28.96
N ILE A 66 -59.33 -40.73 -28.44
CA ILE A 66 -58.01 -41.37 -28.45
C ILE A 66 -57.75 -42.14 -27.15
N CYS A 67 -58.04 -41.52 -26.00
CA CYS A 67 -57.65 -42.07 -24.69
C CYS A 67 -58.82 -42.35 -23.74
N ALA A 68 -60.05 -42.12 -24.19
CA ALA A 68 -61.30 -42.34 -23.45
C ALA A 68 -61.41 -41.61 -22.09
N MET A 69 -60.49 -40.70 -21.77
CA MET A 69 -60.57 -39.81 -20.61
C MET A 69 -61.51 -38.64 -20.87
N ASP A 70 -62.10 -38.10 -19.80
CA ASP A 70 -63.06 -36.99 -19.88
C ASP A 70 -62.36 -35.70 -20.36
N LEU A 71 -63.03 -34.97 -21.25
CA LEU A 71 -62.54 -33.71 -21.78
C LEU A 71 -62.70 -32.58 -20.75
N VAL A 72 -61.77 -31.62 -20.77
CA VAL A 72 -61.74 -30.46 -19.87
C VAL A 72 -62.05 -29.18 -20.67
N PRO A 73 -62.88 -28.25 -20.16
CA PRO A 73 -63.26 -27.05 -20.91
C PRO A 73 -62.14 -26.00 -20.89
N VAL A 74 -61.88 -25.39 -22.06
CA VAL A 74 -60.96 -24.26 -22.23
C VAL A 74 -61.76 -22.97 -22.40
N TYR A 75 -61.48 -21.99 -21.55
CA TYR A 75 -62.17 -20.70 -21.52
C TYR A 75 -61.41 -19.64 -22.32
N GLU A 76 -62.14 -18.68 -22.89
CA GLU A 76 -61.53 -17.49 -23.51
C GLU A 76 -60.77 -16.68 -22.44
N LYS A 77 -59.44 -16.61 -22.56
CA LYS A 77 -58.64 -15.65 -21.78
C LYS A 77 -58.97 -14.27 -22.33
N GLY A 78 -59.60 -13.43 -21.51
CA GLY A 78 -59.81 -12.03 -21.83
C GLY A 78 -58.49 -11.40 -22.25
N ALA A 79 -58.48 -10.79 -23.43
CA ALA A 79 -57.37 -10.02 -23.95
C ALA A 79 -57.11 -8.82 -23.01
N GLY A 80 -56.27 -9.04 -22.00
CA GLY A 80 -55.69 -7.99 -21.19
C GLY A 80 -54.52 -7.38 -21.95
N ALA A 81 -54.76 -6.18 -22.48
CA ALA A 81 -53.81 -5.15 -22.87
C ALA A 81 -52.45 -5.64 -23.43
N ALA A 82 -52.35 -5.64 -24.76
CA ALA A 82 -51.08 -5.43 -25.44
C ALA A 82 -50.59 -4.01 -25.15
N ASP A 83 -49.96 -3.81 -23.99
CA ASP A 83 -49.18 -2.61 -23.70
C ASP A 83 -47.79 -2.78 -24.30
N ALA A 84 -47.46 -1.89 -25.24
CA ALA A 84 -46.18 -1.80 -25.89
C ALA A 84 -45.07 -1.57 -24.83
N GLY A 85 -44.31 -2.62 -24.53
CA GLY A 85 -43.19 -2.59 -23.58
C GLY A 85 -43.22 -3.65 -22.47
N ALA A 86 -44.28 -4.47 -22.37
CA ALA A 86 -44.37 -5.51 -21.36
C ALA A 86 -43.41 -6.68 -21.67
N LEU A 87 -42.30 -6.74 -20.92
CA LEU A 87 -41.43 -7.91 -20.81
C LEU A 87 -42.30 -9.19 -20.66
N SER A 88 -41.94 -10.24 -21.40
CA SER A 88 -42.58 -11.55 -21.37
C SER A 88 -42.63 -12.10 -19.94
N THR A 89 -43.74 -11.82 -19.25
CA THR A 89 -43.97 -12.26 -17.87
C THR A 89 -44.45 -13.70 -17.93
N ILE A 90 -43.64 -14.62 -17.44
CA ILE A 90 -43.98 -16.05 -17.36
C ILE A 90 -44.55 -16.31 -15.96
N GLU A 91 -45.79 -16.77 -15.89
CA GLU A 91 -46.42 -17.18 -14.64
C GLU A 91 -46.12 -18.65 -14.34
N LEU A 92 -45.67 -18.93 -13.13
CA LEU A 92 -45.43 -20.29 -12.64
C LEU A 92 -46.43 -20.66 -11.56
N SER A 93 -46.92 -21.90 -11.61
CA SER A 93 -47.74 -22.46 -10.51
C SER A 93 -46.89 -22.64 -9.25
N GLU A 94 -47.54 -22.65 -8.08
CA GLU A 94 -46.84 -22.76 -6.80
C GLU A 94 -46.02 -24.06 -6.68
N ARG A 95 -46.56 -25.17 -7.21
CA ARG A 95 -45.86 -26.45 -7.32
C ARG A 95 -44.63 -26.34 -8.24
N ALA A 96 -44.76 -25.68 -9.38
CA ALA A 96 -43.65 -25.47 -10.30
C ALA A 96 -42.55 -24.58 -9.68
N ARG A 97 -42.92 -23.51 -8.96
CA ARG A 97 -41.97 -22.65 -8.23
C ARG A 97 -41.23 -23.41 -7.13
N LYS A 98 -41.94 -24.28 -6.40
CA LYS A 98 -41.37 -25.15 -5.35
C LYS A 98 -40.43 -26.21 -5.94
N LEU A 99 -40.81 -26.87 -7.04
CA LEU A 99 -39.94 -27.84 -7.74
C LEU A 99 -38.70 -27.19 -8.34
N ALA A 100 -38.82 -25.96 -8.87
CA ALA A 100 -37.73 -25.22 -9.50
C ALA A 100 -36.74 -24.59 -8.49
N SER A 101 -37.01 -24.64 -7.18
CA SER A 101 -36.12 -24.10 -6.13
C SER A 101 -35.68 -22.65 -6.37
N VAL A 102 -36.63 -21.81 -6.79
CA VAL A 102 -36.36 -20.40 -7.11
C VAL A 102 -35.86 -19.65 -5.88
N LYS A 103 -34.68 -19.04 -5.99
CA LYS A 103 -34.10 -18.14 -4.98
C LYS A 103 -34.16 -16.71 -5.52
N THR A 104 -34.61 -15.79 -4.68
CA THR A 104 -34.67 -14.35 -5.00
C THR A 104 -33.77 -13.60 -4.04
N ASP A 105 -33.16 -12.52 -4.52
CA ASP A 105 -32.42 -11.56 -3.69
C ASP A 105 -32.90 -10.15 -4.05
N VAL A 106 -32.89 -9.24 -3.08
CA VAL A 106 -33.36 -7.86 -3.28
C VAL A 106 -32.26 -7.07 -3.99
N ILE A 107 -32.62 -6.29 -5.02
CA ILE A 107 -31.65 -5.44 -5.69
C ILE A 107 -31.19 -4.33 -4.74
N GLY A 108 -29.89 -4.09 -4.70
CA GLY A 108 -29.29 -3.05 -3.87
C GLY A 108 -27.86 -2.76 -4.28
N TYR A 109 -27.43 -1.53 -4.04
CA TYR A 109 -26.04 -1.13 -4.22
C TYR A 109 -25.21 -1.67 -3.05
N ARG A 110 -24.07 -2.30 -3.37
CA ARG A 110 -23.13 -2.83 -2.39
C ARG A 110 -21.72 -2.44 -2.80
N SER A 111 -20.87 -2.11 -1.83
CA SER A 111 -19.44 -1.94 -2.08
C SER A 111 -18.83 -3.32 -2.33
N LEU A 112 -18.26 -3.53 -3.52
CA LEU A 112 -17.56 -4.76 -3.86
C LEU A 112 -16.07 -4.57 -3.60
N ALA A 113 -15.56 -5.22 -2.55
CA ALA A 113 -14.13 -5.37 -2.35
C ALA A 113 -13.69 -6.73 -2.91
N LYS A 114 -12.52 -6.76 -3.54
CA LYS A 114 -11.85 -7.98 -3.98
C LYS A 114 -10.48 -8.01 -3.33
N ASP A 115 -10.23 -9.03 -2.53
CA ASP A 115 -8.91 -9.27 -1.97
C ASP A 115 -7.99 -9.81 -3.07
N ILE A 116 -6.82 -9.17 -3.22
CA ILE A 116 -5.79 -9.57 -4.16
C ILE A 116 -4.59 -10.03 -3.35
N TYR A 117 -4.26 -11.32 -3.44
CA TYR A 117 -3.04 -11.87 -2.88
C TYR A 117 -1.93 -11.72 -3.91
N THR A 118 -0.89 -10.98 -3.56
CA THR A 118 0.32 -10.80 -4.37
C THR A 118 1.54 -11.02 -3.49
N VAL A 119 2.68 -11.25 -4.13
CA VAL A 119 3.99 -11.23 -3.48
C VAL A 119 4.52 -9.81 -3.44
N GLY A 120 5.30 -9.51 -2.39
CA GLY A 120 6.11 -8.30 -2.29
C GLY A 120 7.59 -8.66 -2.25
N LEU A 121 8.44 -7.74 -2.68
CA LEU A 121 9.89 -7.87 -2.54
C LEU A 121 10.33 -7.07 -1.31
N ILE A 122 11.23 -7.64 -0.52
CA ILE A 122 11.91 -6.93 0.56
C ILE A 122 13.25 -6.48 0.00
N ASP A 123 13.51 -5.18 0.08
CA ASP A 123 14.76 -4.57 -0.37
C ASP A 123 15.38 -3.75 0.76
N TYR A 124 16.64 -3.36 0.58
CA TYR A 124 17.35 -2.52 1.51
C TYR A 124 16.74 -1.12 1.56
N ASP A 125 16.62 -0.55 2.77
CA ASP A 125 16.22 0.85 2.92
C ASP A 125 17.39 1.75 2.51
N GLU A 126 17.28 2.38 1.34
CA GLU A 126 18.35 3.23 0.80
C GLU A 126 18.74 4.38 1.72
N ARG A 127 17.83 4.81 2.61
CA ARG A 127 18.09 5.88 3.59
C ARG A 127 19.01 5.45 4.72
N LEU A 128 19.15 4.14 4.93
CA LEU A 128 20.05 3.54 5.92
C LEU A 128 21.33 2.99 5.29
N MET A 129 21.54 3.21 3.99
CA MET A 129 22.76 2.80 3.31
C MET A 129 23.82 3.90 3.41
N ALA A 130 25.07 3.50 3.65
CA ALA A 130 26.22 4.39 3.56
C ALA A 130 27.26 3.82 2.60
N LEU A 131 27.77 4.67 1.71
CA LEU A 131 28.83 4.31 0.77
C LEU A 131 30.16 4.86 1.28
N VAL A 132 31.14 3.97 1.44
CA VAL A 132 32.52 4.36 1.76
C VAL A 132 33.31 4.47 0.45
N SER A 133 33.49 5.71 -0.02
CA SER A 133 34.31 6.01 -1.21
C SER A 133 35.76 6.34 -0.84
N ALA A 134 36.69 6.07 -1.74
CA ALA A 134 38.06 6.56 -1.60
C ALA A 134 38.11 8.07 -1.88
N TRP A 135 38.29 8.91 -0.84
CA TRP A 135 38.50 10.36 -0.99
C TRP A 135 39.85 10.70 -1.64
N ILE A 136 40.79 9.76 -1.62
CA ILE A 136 42.17 9.94 -2.06
C ILE A 136 42.65 8.74 -2.87
N PRO A 137 43.53 8.97 -3.85
CA PRO A 137 44.22 7.89 -4.52
C PRO A 137 45.19 7.21 -3.54
N GLY A 138 45.23 5.88 -3.59
CA GLY A 138 46.07 5.09 -2.71
C GLY A 138 46.01 3.61 -3.04
N ARG A 139 46.87 2.84 -2.36
CA ARG A 139 46.89 1.38 -2.42
C ARG A 139 46.37 0.79 -1.12
N ILE A 140 45.38 -0.10 -1.21
CA ILE A 140 44.89 -0.86 -0.06
C ILE A 140 45.92 -1.92 0.29
N ASP A 141 46.56 -1.77 1.45
CA ASP A 141 47.56 -2.73 1.93
C ASP A 141 46.92 -3.81 2.80
N ARG A 142 45.85 -3.48 3.54
CA ARG A 142 45.05 -4.48 4.27
C ARG A 142 43.57 -4.12 4.25
N LEU A 143 42.74 -5.14 4.12
CA LEU A 143 41.29 -5.02 4.21
C LEU A 143 40.83 -5.79 5.44
N PHE A 144 40.25 -5.10 6.42
CA PHE A 144 39.76 -5.74 7.65
C PHE A 144 38.39 -6.38 7.42
N VAL A 145 37.59 -5.80 6.52
CA VAL A 145 36.28 -6.32 6.12
C VAL A 145 36.34 -6.76 4.66
N ASP A 146 36.65 -8.04 4.46
CA ASP A 146 37.08 -8.60 3.19
C ASP A 146 35.99 -9.38 2.42
N PHE A 147 34.82 -9.61 3.02
CA PHE A 147 33.66 -10.25 2.38
C PHE A 147 32.34 -9.52 2.63
N THR A 148 31.31 -9.83 1.83
CA THR A 148 29.94 -9.32 2.01
C THR A 148 29.19 -10.16 3.04
N GLY A 149 28.29 -9.54 3.79
CA GLY A 149 27.60 -10.17 4.92
C GLY A 149 28.32 -9.99 6.26
N THR A 150 29.51 -9.39 6.29
CA THR A 150 30.17 -9.01 7.55
C THR A 150 29.38 -7.92 8.27
N GLU A 151 29.10 -8.14 9.55
CA GLU A 151 28.53 -7.11 10.42
C GLU A 151 29.64 -6.17 10.90
N VAL A 152 29.36 -4.87 10.86
CA VAL A 152 30.30 -3.82 11.27
C VAL A 152 29.61 -2.84 12.22
N ILE A 153 30.38 -2.30 13.16
CA ILE A 153 29.93 -1.25 14.08
C ILE A 153 30.46 0.09 13.59
N LYS A 154 29.69 1.17 13.76
CA LYS A 154 30.15 2.53 13.49
C LYS A 154 31.50 2.80 14.18
N GLY A 155 32.48 3.25 13.41
CA GLY A 155 33.85 3.50 13.87
C GLY A 155 34.78 2.29 13.78
N GLU A 156 34.29 1.13 13.36
CA GLU A 156 35.13 -0.05 13.15
C GLU A 156 36.11 0.14 11.98
N SER A 157 37.28 -0.47 12.08
CA SER A 157 38.34 -0.36 11.08
C SER A 157 37.96 -1.16 9.84
N MET A 158 37.83 -0.49 8.69
CA MET A 158 37.42 -1.14 7.43
C MET A 158 38.61 -1.44 6.53
N VAL A 159 39.44 -0.42 6.30
CA VAL A 159 40.52 -0.46 5.30
C VAL A 159 41.78 0.18 5.87
N TRP A 160 42.93 -0.44 5.61
CA TRP A 160 44.25 0.12 5.83
C TRP A 160 44.88 0.52 4.50
N LEU A 161 44.97 1.83 4.26
CA LEU A 161 45.31 2.43 2.97
C LEU A 161 46.64 3.19 3.06
N TYR A 162 47.54 2.93 2.13
CA TYR A 162 48.70 3.76 1.87
C TYR A 162 48.37 4.83 0.83
N SER A 163 48.66 6.10 1.13
CA SER A 163 48.50 7.20 0.17
C SER A 163 49.67 8.19 0.27
N PRO A 164 50.48 8.34 -0.79
CA PRO A 164 51.57 9.32 -0.82
C PRO A 164 51.08 10.76 -0.63
N GLU A 165 49.93 11.10 -1.24
CA GLU A 165 49.34 12.43 -1.16
C GLU A 165 48.98 12.81 0.28
N LEU A 166 48.47 11.84 1.03
CA LEU A 166 48.12 12.02 2.42
C LEU A 166 49.36 12.24 3.30
N VAL A 167 50.45 11.51 3.04
CA VAL A 167 51.73 11.70 3.75
C VAL A 167 52.25 13.11 3.53
N SER A 168 52.23 13.60 2.28
CA SER A 168 52.62 14.97 1.94
C SER A 168 51.76 16.01 2.66
N ALA A 169 50.42 15.83 2.66
CA ALA A 169 49.51 16.73 3.35
C ALA A 169 49.72 16.75 4.87
N GLN A 170 50.03 15.62 5.48
CA GLN A 170 50.38 15.56 6.91
C GLN A 170 51.69 16.30 7.19
N GLN A 171 52.71 16.15 6.33
CA GLN A 171 53.98 16.85 6.49
C GLN A 171 53.80 18.37 6.38
N GLU A 172 52.98 18.84 5.44
CA GLU A 172 52.62 20.26 5.31
C GLU A 172 51.96 20.79 6.58
N TYR A 173 51.01 20.04 7.17
CA TYR A 173 50.37 20.42 8.43
C TYR A 173 51.37 20.50 9.60
N LEU A 174 52.27 19.53 9.72
CA LEU A 174 53.29 19.53 10.77
C LEU A 174 54.26 20.71 10.62
N LEU A 175 54.65 21.06 9.38
CA LEU A 175 55.48 22.23 9.11
C LEU A 175 54.76 23.54 9.44
N ALA A 176 53.46 23.62 9.14
CA ALA A 176 52.63 24.77 9.51
C ALA A 176 52.54 24.93 11.03
N LEU A 177 52.36 23.83 11.78
CA LEU A 177 52.37 23.83 13.24
C LEU A 177 53.72 24.28 13.81
N GLU A 178 54.83 23.78 13.26
CA GLU A 178 56.17 24.19 13.68
C GLU A 178 56.41 25.69 13.42
N THR A 179 55.95 26.19 12.27
CA THR A 179 56.00 27.62 11.94
C THR A 179 55.22 28.42 12.96
N LEU A 180 53.98 28.02 13.26
CA LEU A 180 53.16 28.66 14.29
C LEU A 180 53.86 28.68 15.65
N GLU A 181 54.48 27.57 16.07
CA GLU A 181 55.27 27.50 17.32
C GLU A 181 56.42 28.52 17.34
N LYS A 182 57.15 28.67 16.22
CA LYS A 182 58.27 29.63 16.11
C LYS A 182 57.84 31.09 16.13
N VAL A 183 56.68 31.42 15.56
CA VAL A 183 56.19 32.82 15.52
C VAL A 183 55.22 33.20 16.65
N LYS A 184 54.88 32.27 17.56
CA LYS A 184 54.10 32.59 18.78
C LYS A 184 54.71 33.74 19.59
N GLU A 185 56.03 33.79 19.67
CA GLU A 185 56.80 34.81 20.40
C GLU A 185 57.08 36.08 19.57
N SER A 186 56.71 36.10 18.28
CA SER A 186 56.91 37.27 17.43
C SER A 186 56.13 38.48 17.96
N THR A 187 56.64 39.68 17.74
CA THR A 187 55.96 40.94 18.11
C THR A 187 54.99 41.42 17.04
N PHE A 188 55.08 40.88 15.81
CA PHE A 188 54.27 41.32 14.67
C PHE A 188 52.98 40.51 14.54
N ALA A 189 51.82 41.18 14.63
CA ALA A 189 50.51 40.54 14.57
C ALA A 189 50.23 39.85 13.23
N ASP A 190 50.63 40.46 12.12
CA ASP A 190 50.42 39.90 10.77
C ASP A 190 51.13 38.56 10.58
N VAL A 191 52.31 38.40 11.18
CA VAL A 191 53.09 37.16 11.12
C VAL A 191 52.38 36.04 11.89
N LYS A 192 51.79 36.33 13.06
CA LYS A 192 50.98 35.36 13.83
C LYS A 192 49.70 34.96 13.08
N ASN A 193 49.03 35.94 12.47
CA ASN A 193 47.82 35.71 11.71
C ASN A 193 48.10 34.85 10.46
N GLY A 194 49.21 35.14 9.76
CA GLY A 194 49.66 34.34 8.61
C GLY A 194 49.94 32.89 8.98
N ALA A 195 50.64 32.64 10.10
CA ALA A 195 50.93 31.29 10.56
C ALA A 195 49.67 30.52 11.01
N THR A 196 48.74 31.20 11.70
CA THR A 196 47.46 30.59 12.08
C THR A 196 46.64 30.20 10.84
N SER A 197 46.56 31.10 9.86
CA SER A 197 45.87 30.86 8.60
C SER A 197 46.44 29.66 7.82
N LEU A 198 47.76 29.49 7.85
CA LEU A 198 48.44 28.35 7.23
C LEU A 198 48.03 27.03 7.90
N VAL A 199 48.01 26.98 9.23
CA VAL A 199 47.55 25.80 9.98
C VAL A 199 46.09 25.47 9.64
N ASP A 200 45.22 26.48 9.61
CA ASP A 200 43.80 26.29 9.28
C ASP A 200 43.61 25.79 7.84
N ALA A 201 44.42 26.28 6.89
CA ALA A 201 44.41 25.81 5.51
C ALA A 201 44.83 24.34 5.40
N SER A 202 45.89 23.95 6.12
CA SER A 202 46.34 22.56 6.18
C SER A 202 45.30 21.63 6.83
N ILE A 203 44.59 22.09 7.88
CA ILE A 203 43.49 21.33 8.50
C ILE A 203 42.35 21.11 7.50
N ARG A 204 41.93 22.15 6.77
CA ARG A 204 40.89 22.02 5.74
C ARG A 204 41.30 21.02 4.66
N LYS A 205 42.56 21.07 4.20
CA LYS A 205 43.11 20.11 3.23
C LYS A 205 43.01 18.68 3.77
N LEU A 206 43.45 18.41 5.00
CA LEU A 206 43.35 17.08 5.62
C LEU A 206 41.90 16.58 5.72
N ARG A 207 40.96 17.47 6.07
CA ARG A 207 39.52 17.13 6.11
C ARG A 207 38.97 16.76 4.73
N TRP A 208 39.35 17.47 3.68
CA TRP A 208 38.94 17.15 2.30
C TRP A 208 39.48 15.80 1.84
N LEU A 209 40.68 15.41 2.32
CA LEU A 209 41.28 14.10 2.06
C LEU A 209 40.68 12.98 2.92
N GLY A 210 39.64 13.27 3.73
CA GLY A 210 38.89 12.26 4.49
C GLY A 210 39.48 11.93 5.86
N ILE A 211 40.43 12.71 6.39
CA ILE A 211 40.95 12.53 7.75
C ILE A 211 39.94 13.05 8.78
N THR A 212 39.65 12.23 9.78
CA THR A 212 38.74 12.58 10.88
C THR A 212 39.39 13.54 11.88
N GLU A 213 38.60 14.31 12.62
CA GLU A 213 39.12 15.19 13.69
C GLU A 213 39.97 14.45 14.72
N MET A 214 39.58 13.21 15.06
CA MET A 214 40.34 12.38 15.98
C MET A 214 41.75 12.08 15.44
N GLN A 215 41.86 11.78 14.14
CA GLN A 215 43.14 11.52 13.50
C GLN A 215 43.99 12.79 13.36
N ILE A 216 43.39 13.96 13.11
CA ILE A 216 44.10 15.25 13.10
C ILE A 216 44.66 15.54 14.50
N GLU A 217 43.88 15.29 15.55
CA GLU A 217 44.32 15.48 16.92
C GLU A 217 45.46 14.53 17.31
N GLU A 218 45.38 13.26 16.91
CA GLU A 218 46.48 12.31 17.07
C GLU A 218 47.75 12.75 16.34
N LEU A 219 47.63 13.27 15.12
CA LEU A 219 48.75 13.78 14.34
C LEU A 219 49.41 14.97 15.04
N ARG A 220 48.58 15.89 15.57
CA ARG A 220 49.03 17.05 16.36
C ARG A 220 49.81 16.64 17.61
N LYS A 221 49.34 15.61 18.33
CA LYS A 221 50.01 15.09 19.53
C LYS A 221 51.30 14.34 19.22
N ASN A 222 51.27 13.46 18.21
CA ASN A 222 52.39 12.57 17.90
C ASN A 222 53.50 13.27 17.11
N LYS A 223 53.20 14.39 16.44
CA LYS A 223 54.12 15.15 15.57
C LYS A 223 54.86 14.28 14.55
N LYS A 224 54.24 13.17 14.10
CA LYS A 224 54.81 12.20 13.16
C LYS A 224 53.79 11.85 12.09
N THR A 225 54.22 11.91 10.84
CA THR A 225 53.41 11.47 9.70
C THR A 225 53.21 9.95 9.74
N LYS A 226 51.99 9.49 9.48
CA LYS A 226 51.67 8.07 9.27
C LYS A 226 51.60 7.80 7.77
N GLN A 227 52.34 6.79 7.31
CA GLN A 227 52.30 6.34 5.92
C GLN A 227 50.95 5.72 5.55
N HIS A 228 50.31 5.07 6.52
CA HIS A 228 49.04 4.40 6.36
C HIS A 228 47.96 5.03 7.21
N THR A 229 46.75 5.06 6.67
CA THR A 229 45.56 5.56 7.34
C THR A 229 44.47 4.51 7.34
N ILE A 230 43.74 4.44 8.45
CA ILE A 230 42.57 3.58 8.60
C ILE A 230 41.33 4.37 8.18
N ILE A 231 40.54 3.78 7.30
CA ILE A 231 39.19 4.24 6.98
C ILE A 231 38.21 3.48 7.88
N TYR A 232 37.31 4.20 8.54
CA TYR A 232 36.36 3.65 9.50
C TYR A 232 34.95 3.52 8.93
N ALA A 233 34.14 2.65 9.52
CA ALA A 233 32.73 2.50 9.18
C ALA A 233 31.91 3.75 9.61
N PRO A 234 31.15 4.40 8.70
CA PRO A 234 30.36 5.59 9.04
C PRO A 234 29.08 5.26 9.84
N ILE A 235 28.55 4.05 9.67
CA ILE A 235 27.34 3.53 10.32
C ILE A 235 27.57 2.08 10.75
N SER A 236 26.75 1.59 11.69
CA SER A 236 26.68 0.16 12.01
C SER A 236 25.73 -0.53 11.03
N GLY A 237 26.03 -1.75 10.62
CA GLY A 237 25.20 -2.51 9.69
C GLY A 237 25.92 -3.70 9.06
N ILE A 238 25.39 -4.19 7.95
CA ILE A 238 25.95 -5.34 7.22
C ILE A 238 26.54 -4.85 5.91
N VAL A 239 27.72 -5.34 5.56
CA VAL A 239 28.37 -5.02 4.28
C VAL A 239 27.67 -5.72 3.13
N ILE A 240 26.96 -4.93 2.31
CA ILE A 240 26.21 -5.43 1.15
C ILE A 240 27.06 -5.60 -0.11
N GLU A 241 28.07 -4.75 -0.31
CA GLU A 241 28.89 -4.73 -1.52
C GLU A 241 30.34 -4.38 -1.18
N LYS A 242 31.30 -5.03 -1.85
CA LYS A 242 32.73 -4.80 -1.68
C LYS A 242 33.44 -4.73 -3.04
N LYS A 243 33.88 -3.53 -3.42
CA LYS A 243 34.64 -3.30 -4.68
C LYS A 243 36.15 -3.20 -4.48
N GLY A 244 36.59 -2.86 -3.26
CA GLY A 244 38.01 -2.74 -2.95
C GLY A 244 38.71 -4.10 -2.89
N VAL A 245 39.86 -4.21 -3.53
CA VAL A 245 40.72 -5.40 -3.47
C VAL A 245 41.99 -5.03 -2.70
N GLY A 246 42.22 -5.73 -1.60
CA GLY A 246 43.48 -5.67 -0.87
C GLY A 246 44.53 -6.57 -1.52
N ARG A 247 45.79 -6.33 -1.19
CA ARG A 247 46.88 -7.24 -1.53
C ARG A 247 46.84 -8.52 -0.69
#